data_AF-A0A7C1II02-F1
#
_entry.id   AF-A0A7C1II02-F1
#
_cell.length_a   1.000
_cell.length_b   1.000
_cell.length_c   1.000
_cell.angle_alpha   90.00
_cell.angle_beta   90.00
_cell.angle_gamma   90.00
#
_symmetry.space_group_name_H-M   'P 1'
#
loop_
_entity.id
_entity.type
_entity.pdbx_description
1 polymer ?
#
loop_
_entity_poly.entity_id
_entity_poly.type
_entity_poly.pdbx_seq_one_letter_code
_entity_poly.pdbx_strand_id
1 'polypeptide(L)'
;MRGTSEPPKGSPRPSGRGGGQNGRLYIFGSYLKGGYIAASDVDVLLEVPDNVDRLQVLHEARRLVKNRRIELHVLNHSDAEEFKKIIKEYKEIR
;
A
#
# COMPACT_ATOMS: atom_id res chain seq x y z
N MET A 1 -53.17 7.95 -4.83
CA MET A 1 -52.01 7.02 -4.79
C MET A 1 -51.09 7.31 -5.98
N ARG A 2 -49.78 7.12 -5.77
CA ARG A 2 -48.61 7.33 -6.67
C ARG A 2 -47.97 8.71 -6.56
N GLY A 3 -47.17 8.85 -5.49
CA GLY A 3 -46.08 9.82 -5.47
C GLY A 3 -44.99 9.38 -6.44
N THR A 4 -44.53 10.31 -7.27
CA THR A 4 -43.36 10.15 -8.11
C THR A 4 -42.14 10.54 -7.27
N SER A 5 -41.50 9.58 -6.63
CA SER A 5 -40.21 9.78 -5.99
C SER A 5 -39.11 9.78 -7.06
N GLU A 6 -38.48 10.93 -7.28
CA GLU A 6 -37.21 11.01 -8.00
C GLU A 6 -36.15 10.14 -7.30
N PRO A 7 -35.24 9.48 -8.04
CA PRO A 7 -34.16 8.73 -7.42
C PRO A 7 -33.21 9.70 -6.71
N PRO A 8 -32.62 9.33 -5.56
CA PRO A 8 -31.70 10.20 -4.84
C PRO A 8 -30.49 10.50 -5.72
N LYS A 9 -30.24 11.80 -5.95
CA LYS A 9 -29.03 12.29 -6.61
C LYS A 9 -27.83 11.70 -5.86
N GLY A 10 -27.06 10.87 -6.56
CA GLY A 10 -25.87 10.23 -6.02
C GLY A 10 -25.02 11.26 -5.28
N SER A 11 -24.65 10.91 -4.06
CA SER A 11 -23.74 11.68 -3.22
C SER A 11 -22.52 12.08 -4.05
N PRO A 12 -22.04 13.33 -3.92
CA PRO A 12 -20.86 13.75 -4.64
C PRO A 12 -19.72 12.80 -4.27
N ARG A 13 -19.15 12.13 -5.30
CA ARG A 13 -17.87 11.43 -5.14
C ARG A 13 -16.89 12.45 -4.54
N PRO A 14 -16.14 12.11 -3.49
CA PRO A 14 -15.16 13.04 -2.97
C PRO A 14 -14.20 13.40 -4.10
N SER A 15 -14.32 14.64 -4.58
CA SER A 15 -13.33 15.27 -5.45
C SER A 15 -12.13 15.59 -4.58
N GLY A 16 -11.38 14.55 -4.22
CA GLY A 16 -10.12 14.68 -3.51
C GLY A 16 -9.08 15.23 -4.45
N ARG A 17 -8.89 16.56 -4.39
CA ARG A 17 -7.63 17.22 -4.74
C ARG A 17 -6.46 16.43 -4.15
N GLY A 18 -5.35 16.38 -4.88
CA GLY A 18 -4.07 15.84 -4.42
C GLY A 18 -3.54 16.55 -3.16
N GLY A 19 -4.05 16.15 -2.01
CA GLY A 19 -3.38 16.29 -0.72
C GLY A 19 -2.49 15.06 -0.55
N GLY A 20 -1.19 15.29 -0.31
CA GLY A 20 -0.18 14.24 -0.21
C GLY A 20 -0.64 13.10 0.69
N GLN A 21 -0.93 11.95 0.09
CA GLN A 21 -1.18 10.74 0.86
C GLN A 21 0.19 10.26 1.33
N ASN A 22 0.41 10.36 2.64
CA ASN A 22 1.64 10.02 3.37
C ASN A 22 1.95 8.51 3.31
N GLY A 23 1.93 7.90 2.13
CA GLY A 23 2.42 6.56 1.92
C GLY A 23 3.94 6.59 1.92
N ARG A 24 4.58 5.75 2.73
CA ARG A 24 6.04 5.61 2.74
C ARG A 24 6.42 4.29 2.11
N LEU A 25 7.45 4.32 1.28
CA LEU A 25 7.91 3.16 0.54
C LEU A 25 9.30 2.77 1.04
N TYR A 26 9.48 1.49 1.35
CA TYR A 26 10.74 0.95 1.81
C TYR A 26 11.12 -0.27 0.99
N ILE A 27 12.37 -0.37 0.57
CA ILE A 27 12.96 -1.61 0.05
C ILE A 27 13.66 -2.32 1.19
N PHE A 28 13.52 -3.63 1.25
CA PHE A 28 14.23 -4.49 2.17
C PHE A 28 14.50 -5.86 1.51
N GLY A 29 15.03 -6.81 2.29
CA GLY A 29 15.23 -8.17 1.81
C GLY A 29 16.61 -8.47 1.24
N SER A 30 16.70 -9.60 0.55
CA SER A 30 17.93 -10.21 0.00
C SER A 30 18.72 -9.23 -0.88
N TYR A 31 18.02 -8.41 -1.67
CA TYR A 31 18.60 -7.37 -2.53
C TYR A 31 19.50 -6.38 -1.78
N LEU A 32 19.06 -5.91 -0.60
CA LEU A 32 19.85 -4.96 0.19
C LEU A 32 20.93 -5.65 1.03
N LYS A 33 20.68 -6.90 1.45
CA LYS A 33 21.60 -7.66 2.32
C LYS A 33 22.74 -8.35 1.56
N GLY A 34 22.74 -8.32 0.23
CA GLY A 34 23.78 -8.93 -0.61
C GLY A 34 23.80 -10.47 -0.55
N GLY A 35 22.77 -11.09 0.03
CA GLY A 35 22.65 -12.54 0.19
C GLY A 35 21.37 -13.03 -0.47
N TYR A 36 21.50 -13.79 -1.56
CA TYR A 36 20.40 -14.47 -2.23
C TYR A 36 19.81 -15.55 -1.31
N ILE A 37 18.73 -15.22 -0.63
CA ILE A 37 17.83 -16.18 -0.01
C ILE A 37 16.73 -16.46 -1.03
N ALA A 38 16.31 -17.72 -1.18
CA ALA A 38 15.40 -18.18 -2.23
C ALA A 38 13.95 -17.60 -2.20
N ALA A 39 13.71 -16.53 -1.43
CA ALA A 39 12.47 -15.78 -1.38
C ALA A 39 12.73 -14.40 -1.97
N SER A 40 11.96 -14.04 -3.02
CA SER A 40 11.81 -12.69 -3.60
C SER A 40 13.11 -11.92 -3.92
N ASP A 41 13.31 -11.56 -5.20
CA ASP A 41 14.52 -10.82 -5.59
C ASP A 41 14.53 -9.39 -5.01
N VAL A 42 13.37 -8.79 -4.72
CA VAL A 42 13.21 -7.44 -4.15
C VAL A 42 11.94 -7.35 -3.29
N ASP A 43 12.09 -7.18 -1.98
CA ASP A 43 10.96 -6.97 -1.06
C ASP A 43 10.66 -5.48 -0.89
N VAL A 44 9.39 -5.12 -0.98
CA VAL A 44 8.92 -3.74 -0.89
C VAL A 44 7.81 -3.61 0.14
N LEU A 45 8.01 -2.72 1.12
CA LEU A 45 7.03 -2.37 2.13
C LEU A 45 6.41 -1.02 1.77
N LEU A 46 5.10 -1.02 1.55
CA LEU A 46 4.28 0.17 1.43
C LEU A 46 3.53 0.39 2.75
N GLU A 47 3.92 1.44 3.46
CA GLU A 47 3.26 1.89 4.67
C GLU A 47 2.12 2.84 4.29
N VAL A 48 0.92 2.58 4.83
CA VAL A 48 -0.26 3.44 4.68
C VAL A 48 -0.80 3.86 6.04
N PRO A 49 -1.52 4.99 6.15
CA PRO A 49 -2.18 5.38 7.39
C PRO A 49 -3.12 4.30 7.95
N ASP A 50 -3.28 4.22 9.28
CA ASP A 50 -4.12 3.20 9.94
C ASP A 50 -5.62 3.29 9.56
N ASN A 51 -6.07 4.45 9.09
CA ASN A 51 -7.44 4.67 8.64
C ASN A 51 -7.68 4.31 7.15
N VAL A 52 -6.66 3.81 6.45
CA VAL A 52 -6.75 3.39 5.03
C VAL A 52 -6.95 1.88 4.93
N ASP A 53 -7.85 1.47 4.04
CA ASP A 53 -8.04 0.06 3.70
C ASP A 53 -6.82 -0.49 2.92
N ARG A 54 -5.95 -1.22 3.64
CA ARG A 54 -4.76 -1.83 3.06
C ARG A 54 -5.06 -2.85 1.97
N LEU A 55 -6.20 -3.55 2.01
CA LEU A 55 -6.54 -4.57 1.02
C LEU A 55 -6.81 -3.92 -0.33
N GLN A 56 -7.56 -2.82 -0.34
CA GLN A 56 -7.79 -2.03 -1.54
C GLN A 56 -6.47 -1.52 -2.13
N VAL A 57 -5.57 -1.00 -1.29
CA VAL A 57 -4.25 -0.53 -1.72
C VAL A 57 -3.41 -1.67 -2.30
N LEU A 58 -3.40 -2.85 -1.65
CA LEU A 58 -2.69 -4.02 -2.16
C LEU A 58 -3.21 -4.48 -3.52
N HIS A 59 -4.53 -4.48 -3.72
CA HIS A 59 -5.14 -4.82 -5.00
C HIS A 59 -4.71 -3.86 -6.11
N GLU A 60 -4.73 -2.54 -5.87
CA GLU A 60 -4.27 -1.55 -6.85
C GLU A 60 -2.77 -1.64 -7.10
N ALA A 61 -1.95 -1.81 -6.04
CA ALA A 61 -0.51 -1.95 -6.16
C ALA A 61 -0.12 -3.17 -7.02
N ARG A 62 -0.79 -4.31 -6.83
CA ARG A 62 -0.59 -5.52 -7.65
C ARG A 62 -1.04 -5.33 -9.11
N ARG A 63 -2.03 -4.48 -9.36
CA ARG A 63 -2.46 -4.14 -10.73
C ARG A 63 -1.40 -3.33 -11.47
N LEU A 64 -0.69 -2.46 -10.76
CA LEU A 64 0.35 -1.59 -11.31
C LEU A 64 1.71 -2.30 -11.44
N VAL A 65 2.09 -3.08 -10.43
CA VAL A 65 3.37 -3.80 -10.39
C VAL A 65 3.18 -5.18 -11.03
N LYS A 66 3.49 -5.27 -12.34
CA LYS A 66 3.39 -6.53 -13.08
C LYS A 66 4.60 -7.47 -12.91
N ASN A 67 5.65 -7.01 -12.23
CA ASN A 67 6.89 -7.78 -12.06
C ASN A 67 6.76 -8.73 -10.87
N ARG A 68 6.78 -10.04 -11.14
CA ARG A 68 6.65 -11.10 -10.13
C ARG A 68 7.89 -11.28 -9.24
N ARG A 69 8.99 -10.62 -9.58
CA ARG A 69 10.22 -10.59 -8.77
C ARG A 69 10.13 -9.62 -7.59
N ILE A 70 9.13 -8.74 -7.59
CA ILE A 70 8.89 -7.77 -6.52
C ILE A 70 7.80 -8.34 -5.61
N GLU A 71 8.14 -8.55 -4.35
CA GLU A 71 7.17 -8.90 -3.31
C GLU A 71 6.66 -7.62 -2.63
N LEU A 72 5.34 -7.45 -2.63
CA LEU A 72 4.67 -6.27 -2.05
C LEU A 72 4.06 -6.61 -0.71
N HIS A 73 4.53 -5.93 0.34
CA HIS A 73 3.92 -5.90 1.67
C HIS A 73 3.24 -4.55 1.85
N VAL A 74 1.92 -4.55 2.05
CA VAL A 74 1.16 -3.33 2.35
C VAL A 74 0.69 -3.40 3.80
N LEU A 75 1.20 -2.50 4.64
CA LEU A 75 0.90 -2.47 6.06
C LEU A 75 0.41 -1.09 6.48
N ASN A 76 -0.46 -1.08 7.48
CA ASN A 76 -0.83 0.14 8.17
C ASN A 76 0.35 0.63 9.03
N HIS A 77 0.35 1.91 9.41
CA HIS A 77 1.45 2.56 10.12
C HIS A 77 1.87 1.77 11.39
N SER A 78 0.90 1.40 12.22
CA SER A 78 1.12 0.61 13.43
C SER A 78 1.81 -0.74 13.17
N ASP A 79 1.30 -1.51 12.19
CA ASP A 79 1.88 -2.80 11.78
C ASP A 79 3.28 -2.62 11.15
N ALA A 80 3.48 -1.55 10.36
CA ALA A 80 4.75 -1.26 9.69
C ALA A 80 5.86 -0.95 10.70
N GLU A 81 5.55 -0.22 11.77
CA GLU A 81 6.51 0.07 12.85
C GLU A 81 6.97 -1.20 13.57
N GLU A 82 6.07 -2.15 13.84
CA GLU A 82 6.46 -3.45 14.40
C GLU A 82 7.28 -4.27 13.39
N PHE A 83 6.88 -4.27 12.13
CA PHE A 83 7.56 -5.02 11.07
C PHE A 83 8.99 -4.51 10.82
N LYS A 84 9.21 -3.18 10.87
CA LYS A 84 10.54 -2.56 10.73
C LYS A 84 11.54 -3.04 11.79
N LYS A 85 11.08 -3.33 13.01
CA LYS A 85 11.92 -3.89 14.08
C LYS A 85 12.48 -5.28 13.74
N ILE A 86 11.76 -6.04 12.90
CA ILE A 86 12.13 -7.40 12.50
C ILE A 86 13.11 -7.39 11.32
N ILE A 87 12.84 -6.58 10.29
CA ILE A 87 13.63 -6.60 9.05
C ILE A 87 15.04 -6.01 9.21
N LYS A 88 15.25 -5.18 10.26
CA LYS A 88 16.50 -4.54 10.74
C LYS A 88 17.18 -3.59 9.74
N GLU A 89 17.22 -3.97 8.47
CA GLU A 89 17.82 -3.23 7.36
C GLU A 89 16.75 -2.99 6.30
N TYR A 90 16.52 -1.72 6.02
CA TYR A 90 15.62 -1.26 4.98
C TYR A 90 16.04 0.14 4.53
N LYS A 91 15.63 0.53 3.32
CA LYS A 91 15.90 1.85 2.77
C LYS A 91 14.59 2.49 2.32
N GLU A 92 14.31 3.69 2.82
CA GLU A 92 13.20 4.51 2.34
C GLU A 92 13.49 4.98 0.90
N ILE A 93 12.52 4.81 0.01
CA ILE A 93 12.50 5.44 -1.31
C ILE A 93 11.70 6.73 -1.21
N ARG A 94 12.28 7.83 -1.68
CA ARG A 94 11.64 9.14 -1.81
C ARG A 94 11.50 9.52 -3.27
#